data_AF-A0A939JJ78-F1
#
_entry.id   AF-A0A939JJ78-F1
#
_cell.length_a   1.000
_cell.length_b   1.000
_cell.length_c   1.000
_cell.angle_alpha   90.00
_cell.angle_beta   90.00
_cell.angle_gamma   90.00
#
_symmetry.space_group_name_H-M   'P 1'
#
loop_
_entity.id
_entity.type
_entity.pdbx_description
1 polymer ?
#
loop_
_entity_poly.entity_id
_entity_poly.type
_entity_poly.pdbx_seq_one_letter_code
_entity_poly.pdbx_strand_id
1 'polypeptide(L)'
;PGPLTPELPLPVHVLDRIVPGSRPPRTRLTGWRFLIRSGDRAVAAAETTLTADGWTFSHFFEGPYIASTEHALRQAEAMKTHYQPRLLSIPELYMLALWLHGDHQAGPADSTPAATDLLVPLAPAPPGIAAHRPRREAGRG
;
A
#
# COMPACT_ATOMS: atom_id res chain seq x y z
N PRO A 1 -16.83 1.13 -23.47
CA PRO A 1 -16.43 0.72 -22.09
C PRO A 1 -16.47 -0.80 -21.97
N GLY A 2 -15.36 -1.44 -21.58
CA GLY A 2 -15.29 -2.89 -21.35
C GLY A 2 -15.84 -3.30 -19.99
N PRO A 3 -15.98 -4.61 -19.71
CA PRO A 3 -16.40 -5.10 -18.39
C PRO A 3 -15.46 -4.60 -17.29
N LEU A 4 -16.01 -4.36 -16.10
CA LEU A 4 -15.24 -3.93 -14.94
C LEU A 4 -14.72 -5.15 -14.17
N THR A 5 -13.41 -5.20 -13.94
CA THR A 5 -12.74 -6.30 -13.21
C THR A 5 -11.98 -5.75 -11.99
N PRO A 6 -12.18 -6.33 -10.79
CA PRO A 6 -11.31 -6.05 -9.65
C PRO A 6 -10.01 -6.84 -9.78
N GLU A 7 -8.88 -6.15 -9.77
CA GLU A 7 -7.55 -6.72 -9.94
C GLU A 7 -6.60 -6.24 -8.83
N LEU A 8 -5.47 -6.92 -8.70
CA LEU A 8 -4.36 -6.54 -7.81
C LEU A 8 -4.83 -6.33 -6.36
N PRO A 9 -5.25 -7.40 -5.65
CA PRO A 9 -5.62 -7.30 -4.24
C PRO A 9 -4.42 -6.88 -3.39
N LEU A 10 -4.32 -5.61 -3.04
CA LEU A 10 -3.25 -5.08 -2.19
C LEU A 10 -3.68 -5.07 -0.73
N PRO A 11 -2.94 -5.73 0.18
CA PRO A 11 -3.17 -5.58 1.62
C PRO A 11 -2.99 -4.12 2.03
N VAL A 12 -3.96 -3.54 2.72
CA VAL A 12 -3.92 -2.17 3.24
C VAL A 12 -3.57 -2.21 4.71
N HIS A 13 -2.42 -1.64 5.05
CA HIS A 13 -1.95 -1.47 6.41
C HIS A 13 -2.05 0.00 6.82
N VAL A 14 -2.26 0.23 8.11
CA VAL A 14 -2.09 1.55 8.74
C VAL A 14 -0.86 1.50 9.64
N LEU A 15 0.00 2.51 9.56
CA LEU A 15 1.04 2.75 10.55
C LEU A 15 0.39 3.27 11.84
N ASP A 16 0.56 2.55 12.94
CA ASP A 16 0.11 2.98 14.25
C ASP A 16 0.87 4.25 14.68
N ARG A 17 0.22 5.07 15.51
CA ARG A 17 0.78 6.32 16.02
C ARG A 17 2.16 6.08 16.64
N ILE A 18 3.14 6.88 16.25
CA ILE A 18 4.50 6.78 16.79
C ILE A 18 4.53 7.50 18.13
N VAL A 19 4.63 6.75 19.22
CA VAL A 19 4.76 7.32 20.58
C VAL A 19 6.25 7.35 20.96
N PRO A 20 6.84 8.53 21.26
CA PRO A 20 8.23 8.63 21.70
C PRO A 20 8.51 7.75 22.93
N GLY A 21 9.59 6.97 22.88
CA GLY A 21 9.98 6.04 23.95
C GLY A 21 9.20 4.70 23.97
N SER A 22 8.34 4.45 22.98
CA SER A 22 7.63 3.18 22.86
C SER A 22 8.33 2.18 21.95
N ARG A 23 7.72 1.00 21.78
CA ARG A 23 8.16 -0.07 20.88
C ARG A 23 8.32 0.47 19.43
N PRO A 24 9.16 -0.15 18.58
CA PRO A 24 9.24 0.16 17.15
C PRO A 24 7.85 0.30 16.49
N PRO A 25 7.74 1.17 15.46
CA PRO A 25 6.48 1.43 14.77
C PRO A 25 5.83 0.11 14.33
N ARG A 26 4.55 -0.05 14.65
CA ARG A 26 3.75 -1.20 14.24
C ARG A 26 2.85 -0.79 13.10
N THR A 27 2.61 -1.71 12.18
CA THR A 27 1.50 -1.57 11.24
C THR A 27 0.39 -2.55 11.60
N ARG A 28 -0.80 -2.34 11.08
CA ARG A 28 -1.93 -3.26 11.22
C ARG A 28 -2.69 -3.36 9.91
N LEU A 29 -3.00 -4.57 9.48
CA LEU A 29 -3.89 -4.82 8.34
C LEU A 29 -5.30 -4.28 8.66
N THR A 30 -5.81 -3.42 7.80
CA THR A 30 -7.15 -2.81 7.90
C THR A 30 -8.10 -3.23 6.80
N GLY A 31 -7.58 -3.76 5.69
CA GLY A 31 -8.38 -4.04 4.52
C GLY A 31 -7.57 -4.58 3.35
N TRP A 32 -8.26 -4.73 2.24
CA TRP A 32 -7.67 -4.97 0.92
C TRP A 32 -8.17 -3.89 -0.02
N ARG A 33 -7.30 -3.44 -0.92
CA ARG A 33 -7.68 -2.54 -2.00
C ARG A 33 -7.45 -3.23 -3.33
N PHE A 34 -8.47 -3.16 -4.18
CA PHE A 34 -8.45 -3.66 -5.55
C PHE A 34 -8.46 -2.46 -6.49
N LEU A 35 -7.72 -2.55 -7.59
CA LEU A 35 -7.88 -1.64 -8.72
C LEU A 35 -9.00 -2.15 -9.61
N ILE A 36 -9.97 -1.31 -9.93
CA ILE A 36 -11.05 -1.64 -10.86
C ILE A 36 -10.62 -1.23 -12.26
N ARG A 37 -10.41 -2.20 -13.15
CA ARG A 37 -10.05 -1.94 -14.55
C ARG A 37 -11.27 -1.86 -15.45
N SER A 38 -11.19 -0.99 -16.44
CA SER A 38 -12.00 -1.05 -17.65
C SER A 38 -11.05 -1.07 -18.85
N GLY A 39 -10.86 -2.25 -19.46
CA GLY A 39 -9.86 -2.43 -20.51
C GLY A 39 -8.43 -2.28 -19.99
N ASP A 40 -7.68 -1.34 -20.57
CA ASP A 40 -6.26 -1.15 -20.27
C ASP A 40 -5.97 -0.24 -19.07
N ARG A 41 -7.00 0.39 -18.49
CA ARG A 41 -6.87 1.45 -17.49
C ARG A 41 -7.58 1.09 -16.18
N ALA A 42 -6.92 1.33 -15.04
CA ALA A 42 -7.61 1.39 -13.76
C ALA A 42 -8.46 2.69 -13.69
N VAL A 43 -9.76 2.53 -13.45
CA VAL A 43 -10.72 3.63 -13.44
C VAL A 43 -11.22 3.97 -12.04
N ALA A 44 -11.15 3.01 -11.11
CA ALA A 44 -11.54 3.18 -9.72
C ALA A 44 -10.68 2.29 -8.81
N ALA A 45 -10.84 2.44 -7.51
CA ALA A 45 -10.39 1.45 -6.54
C ALA A 45 -11.57 1.03 -5.65
N ALA A 46 -11.52 -0.22 -5.18
CA ALA A 46 -12.49 -0.77 -4.24
C ALA A 46 -11.76 -1.26 -2.99
N GLU A 47 -12.27 -0.90 -1.82
CA GLU A 47 -11.76 -1.36 -0.54
C GLU A 47 -12.69 -2.38 0.11
N THR A 48 -12.09 -3.29 0.88
CA THR A 48 -12.82 -4.27 1.68
C THR A 48 -12.74 -3.95 3.18
N THR A 49 -13.82 -4.21 3.91
CA THR A 49 -13.81 -4.26 5.37
C THR A 49 -13.97 -5.69 5.88
N LEU A 50 -13.46 -5.98 7.08
CA LEU A 50 -13.67 -7.27 7.73
C LEU A 50 -15.06 -7.30 8.39
N THR A 51 -15.82 -8.34 8.10
CA THR A 51 -17.12 -8.66 8.71
C THR A 51 -17.03 -10.04 9.39
N ALA A 52 -18.12 -10.47 10.05
CA ALA A 52 -18.21 -11.80 10.67
C ALA A 52 -18.01 -12.93 9.65
N ASP A 53 -18.41 -12.71 8.39
CA ASP A 53 -18.34 -13.69 7.30
C ASP A 53 -17.05 -13.58 6.46
N GLY A 54 -16.14 -12.67 6.81
CA GLY A 54 -14.88 -12.43 6.10
C GLY A 54 -14.79 -11.02 5.49
N TRP A 55 -14.01 -10.86 4.42
CA TRP A 55 -13.82 -9.55 3.79
C TRP A 55 -14.95 -9.26 2.79
N THR A 56 -15.57 -8.08 2.90
CA THR A 56 -16.59 -7.60 1.95
C THR A 56 -16.22 -6.25 1.37
N PHE A 57 -16.56 -5.99 0.10
CA PHE A 57 -16.41 -4.67 -0.50
C PHE A 57 -17.26 -3.64 0.25
N SER A 58 -16.66 -2.51 0.61
CA SER A 58 -17.30 -1.49 1.43
C SER A 58 -17.32 -0.11 0.78
N HIS A 59 -16.25 0.27 0.07
CA HIS A 59 -16.11 1.60 -0.52
C HIS A 59 -15.49 1.53 -1.91
N PHE A 60 -16.01 2.34 -2.82
CA PHE A 60 -15.42 2.61 -4.13
C PHE A 60 -15.03 4.08 -4.19
N PHE A 61 -13.84 4.38 -4.70
CA PHE A 61 -13.38 5.76 -4.82
C PHE A 61 -12.53 5.95 -6.07
N GLU A 62 -12.54 7.18 -6.54
CA GLU A 62 -11.68 7.71 -7.60
C GLU A 62 -10.66 8.67 -6.98
N GLY A 63 -9.55 8.91 -7.69
CA GLY A 63 -8.58 9.91 -7.24
C GLY A 63 -7.16 9.65 -7.71
N PRO A 64 -6.25 10.59 -7.39
CA PRO A 64 -4.87 10.55 -7.87
C PRO A 64 -4.10 9.29 -7.42
N TYR A 65 -4.52 8.70 -6.29
CA TYR A 65 -3.89 7.49 -5.77
C TYR A 65 -4.07 6.26 -6.67
N ILE A 66 -5.05 6.21 -7.57
CA ILE A 66 -5.22 5.09 -8.50
C ILE A 66 -4.03 5.01 -9.46
N ALA A 67 -3.86 6.06 -10.28
CA ALA A 67 -2.77 6.14 -11.24
C ALA A 67 -1.39 6.11 -10.55
N SER A 68 -1.30 6.72 -9.36
CA SER A 68 -0.08 6.67 -8.55
C SER A 68 0.25 5.25 -8.08
N THR A 69 -0.75 4.46 -7.66
CA THR A 69 -0.55 3.06 -7.25
C THR A 69 -0.10 2.21 -8.43
N GLU A 70 -0.76 2.34 -9.59
CA GLU A 70 -0.36 1.65 -10.81
C GLU A 70 1.08 1.99 -11.22
N HIS A 71 1.46 3.27 -11.14
CA HIS A 71 2.82 3.70 -11.45
C HIS A 71 3.84 3.04 -10.50
N ALA A 72 3.59 3.07 -9.20
CA ALA A 72 4.49 2.48 -8.21
C ALA A 72 4.60 0.95 -8.33
N LEU A 73 3.49 0.26 -8.66
CA LEU A 73 3.51 -1.18 -8.95
C LEU A 73 4.36 -1.51 -10.17
N ARG A 74 4.19 -0.77 -11.28
CA ARG A 74 5.04 -0.94 -12.47
C ARG A 74 6.52 -0.68 -12.17
N GLN A 75 6.83 0.31 -11.32
CA GLN A 75 8.20 0.53 -10.86
C GLN A 75 8.74 -0.67 -10.08
N ALA A 76 7.94 -1.27 -9.20
CA ALA A 76 8.32 -2.45 -8.41
C ALA A 76 8.53 -3.69 -9.29
N GLU A 77 7.66 -3.92 -10.27
CA GLU A 77 7.77 -5.03 -11.23
C GLU A 77 9.05 -4.95 -12.08
N ALA A 78 9.53 -3.74 -12.36
CA ALA A 78 10.78 -3.52 -13.10
C ALA A 78 12.05 -3.68 -12.23
N MET A 79 11.91 -3.86 -10.91
CA MET A 79 13.06 -4.08 -10.02
C MET A 79 13.61 -5.50 -10.16
N LYS A 80 14.92 -5.66 -9.91
CA LYS A 80 15.56 -6.99 -9.90
C LYS A 80 15.15 -7.84 -8.69
N THR A 81 14.86 -7.18 -7.57
CA THR A 81 14.42 -7.84 -6.35
C THR A 81 12.91 -7.92 -6.38
N HIS A 82 12.37 -9.12 -6.16
CA HIS A 82 10.94 -9.29 -6.00
C HIS A 82 10.53 -8.79 -4.60
N TYR A 83 9.33 -8.21 -4.52
CA TYR A 83 8.75 -7.75 -3.27
C TYR A 83 7.29 -8.16 -3.21
N GLN A 84 6.74 -8.31 -2.02
CA GLN A 84 5.30 -8.37 -1.83
C GLN A 84 4.73 -6.95 -1.68
N PRO A 85 3.93 -6.46 -2.64
CA PRO A 85 3.38 -5.11 -2.56
C PRO A 85 2.22 -5.04 -1.56
N ARG A 86 2.24 -4.01 -0.72
CA ARG A 86 1.23 -3.66 0.28
C ARG A 86 0.99 -2.15 0.20
N LEU A 87 -0.20 -1.69 0.57
CA LEU A 87 -0.44 -0.27 0.80
C LEU A 87 -0.20 0.05 2.28
N LEU A 88 0.46 1.16 2.56
CA LEU A 88 0.68 1.67 3.91
C LEU A 88 0.12 3.09 4.02
N SER A 89 -0.96 3.23 4.77
CA SER A 89 -1.50 4.52 5.18
C SER A 89 -0.71 5.05 6.38
N ILE A 90 -0.25 6.29 6.30
CA ILE A 90 0.50 6.99 7.34
C ILE A 90 -0.32 8.23 7.74
N PRO A 91 -1.27 8.09 8.68
CA PRO A 91 -2.23 9.15 9.00
C PRO A 91 -1.59 10.45 9.46
N GLU A 92 -0.50 10.37 10.24
CA GLU A 92 0.22 11.55 10.74
C GLU A 92 0.80 12.43 9.63
N LEU A 93 1.04 11.86 8.45
CA LEU A 93 1.55 12.57 7.28
C LEU A 93 0.47 12.78 6.19
N TYR A 94 -0.76 12.35 6.44
CA TYR A 94 -1.84 12.30 5.45
C TYR A 94 -1.40 11.69 4.11
N MET A 95 -0.60 10.63 4.20
CA MET A 95 0.12 10.04 3.07
C MET A 95 -0.23 8.57 2.92
N LEU A 96 -0.28 8.11 1.67
CA LEU A 96 -0.30 6.69 1.31
C LEU A 96 1.03 6.33 0.64
N ALA A 97 1.58 5.16 0.95
CA ALA A 97 2.78 4.63 0.31
C ALA A 97 2.52 3.20 -0.20
N LEU A 98 3.23 2.82 -1.27
CA LEU A 98 3.42 1.41 -1.60
C LEU A 98 4.56 0.88 -0.72
N TRP A 99 4.23 -0.04 0.17
CA TRP A 99 5.18 -0.78 0.99
C TRP A 99 5.56 -2.08 0.26
N LEU A 100 6.82 -2.15 -0.15
CA LEU A 100 7.41 -3.30 -0.81
C LEU A 100 8.09 -4.17 0.25
N HIS A 101 7.39 -5.20 0.70
CA HIS A 101 7.87 -6.09 1.75
C HIS A 101 8.81 -7.16 1.16
N GLY A 102 10.02 -7.27 1.72
CA GLY A 102 11.09 -8.12 1.17
C GLY A 102 11.02 -9.59 1.60
N ASP A 103 10.21 -9.93 2.60
CA ASP A 103 9.99 -11.32 2.97
C ASP A 103 8.84 -11.92 2.14
N HIS A 104 9.19 -12.86 1.27
CA HIS A 104 8.21 -13.54 0.42
C HIS A 104 7.44 -14.65 1.12
N GLN A 105 7.90 -15.10 2.29
CA GLN A 105 7.21 -16.11 3.09
C GLN A 105 6.24 -15.48 4.07
N ALA A 106 6.33 -14.17 4.28
CA ALA A 106 5.37 -13.41 5.08
C ALA A 106 3.97 -13.48 4.45
N GLY A 107 2.97 -13.75 5.29
CA GLY A 107 1.57 -13.65 4.94
C GLY A 107 1.11 -12.19 4.81
N PRO A 108 -0.03 -11.93 4.15
CA PRO A 108 -0.54 -10.58 3.92
C PRO A 108 -0.95 -9.84 5.20
N ALA A 109 -1.12 -10.56 6.33
CA ALA A 109 -1.41 -9.98 7.63
C ALA A 109 -0.14 -9.65 8.44
N ASP A 110 1.04 -10.06 7.97
CA ASP A 110 2.30 -9.74 8.66
C ASP A 110 2.55 -8.24 8.61
N SER A 111 2.59 -7.64 9.78
CA SER A 111 2.49 -6.20 9.94
C SER A 111 3.75 -5.57 10.53
N THR A 112 4.84 -6.35 10.56
CA THR A 112 6.15 -5.91 11.05
C THR A 112 7.05 -5.55 9.87
N PRO A 113 7.49 -4.29 9.74
CA PRO A 113 8.47 -3.90 8.73
C PRO A 113 9.78 -4.67 8.89
N ALA A 114 10.32 -5.17 7.78
CA ALA A 114 11.64 -5.80 7.72
C ALA A 114 12.69 -4.81 7.21
N ALA A 115 13.96 -5.03 7.57
CA ALA A 115 15.07 -4.16 7.14
C ALA A 115 15.28 -4.14 5.61
N THR A 116 14.78 -5.15 4.91
CA THR A 116 14.83 -5.28 3.45
C THR A 116 13.76 -4.46 2.73
N ASP A 117 12.78 -3.95 3.48
CA ASP A 117 11.60 -3.29 2.92
C ASP A 117 11.91 -1.93 2.30
N LEU A 118 11.09 -1.56 1.33
CA LEU A 118 11.09 -0.23 0.73
C LEU A 118 9.71 0.41 0.88
N LEU A 119 9.69 1.70 1.15
CA LEU A 119 8.52 2.56 1.00
C LEU A 119 8.65 3.40 -0.26
N VAL A 120 7.59 3.40 -1.06
CA VAL A 120 7.44 4.28 -2.22
C VAL A 120 6.25 5.21 -1.96
N PRO A 121 6.49 6.47 -1.56
CA PRO A 121 5.40 7.43 -1.34
C PRO A 121 4.56 7.61 -2.61
N LEU A 122 3.23 7.57 -2.48
CA LEU A 122 2.31 7.80 -3.59
C LEU A 122 2.02 9.29 -3.73
N ALA A 123 1.68 9.72 -4.94
CA ALA A 123 1.21 11.06 -5.22
C ALA A 123 -0.31 11.19 -4.92
N PRO A 124 -0.76 12.30 -4.32
CA PRO A 124 0.06 13.41 -3.82
C PRO A 124 0.83 13.03 -2.55
N ALA A 125 2.12 13.37 -2.51
CA ALA A 125 2.95 13.24 -1.32
C ALA A 125 2.99 14.59 -0.57
N PRO A 126 3.16 14.59 0.76
CA PRO A 126 3.26 15.82 1.54
C PRO A 126 4.54 16.61 1.18
N PRO A 127 4.59 17.92 1.46
CA PRO A 127 5.76 18.75 1.19
C PRO A 127 7.05 18.16 1.76
N GLY A 128 8.14 18.21 0.98
CA GLY A 128 9.43 17.64 1.35
C GLY A 128 9.57 16.12 1.12
N ILE A 129 8.49 15.42 0.77
CA ILE A 129 8.52 14.00 0.39
C ILE A 129 8.38 13.88 -1.14
N ALA A 130 9.41 13.31 -1.76
CA ALA A 130 9.38 12.98 -3.18
C ALA A 130 8.52 11.73 -3.43
N ALA A 131 7.38 11.90 -4.11
CA ALA A 131 6.57 10.78 -4.59
C ALA A 131 7.38 9.89 -5.55
N HIS A 132 7.03 8.59 -5.59
CA HIS A 132 7.57 7.59 -6.50
C HIS A 132 9.08 7.32 -6.38
N ARG A 133 9.73 7.86 -5.33
CA ARG A 133 11.14 7.58 -5.02
C ARG A 133 11.22 6.54 -3.90
N PRO A 134 11.64 5.30 -4.19
CA PRO A 134 11.81 4.28 -3.16
C PRO A 134 12.78 4.75 -2.08
N ARG A 135 12.42 4.50 -0.82
CA ARG A 135 13.25 4.75 0.36
C ARG A 135 13.27 3.49 1.20
N ARG A 136 14.43 3.16 1.74
CA ARG A 136 14.47 2.20 2.85
C ARG A 136 13.85 2.89 4.06
N GLU A 137 13.06 2.14 4.81
CA GLU A 137 12.75 2.54 6.19
C GLU A 137 14.09 2.87 6.85
N ALA A 138 14.21 4.05 7.44
CA ALA A 138 15.38 4.36 8.26
C ALA A 138 15.26 3.51 9.53
N GLY A 139 15.63 2.23 9.44
CA GLY A 139 15.89 1.42 10.60
C GLY A 139 16.99 2.12 11.37
N ARG A 140 16.63 2.86 12.41
CA ARG A 140 17.59 3.18 13.47
C ARG A 140 17.95 1.84 14.08
N GLY A 141 19.15 1.36 13.74
CA GLY A 141 19.92 0.51 14.63
C GLY A 141 20.23 1.23 15.94
#